data_AF-A0A536X883-F1
#
_entry.id   AF-A0A536X883-F1
#
_cell.length_a   1.000
_cell.length_b   1.000
_cell.length_c   1.000
_cell.angle_alpha   90.00
_cell.angle_beta   90.00
_cell.angle_gamma   90.00
#
_symmetry.space_group_name_H-M   'P 1'
#
loop_
_entity.id
_entity.type
_entity.pdbx_description
1 polymer ?
#
loop_
_entity_poly.entity_id
_entity_poly.type
_entity_poly.pdbx_seq_one_letter_code
_entity_poly.pdbx_strand_id
1 'polypeptide(L)'
;MLRLRGDRPALQHNRYEIEPFAPGARSTHWTSTHQALGTLRGRFVLTGDAILSFYANGTGRYRGFECIQQRDERRYSVRGAMMEEDKIISTWALELTAA
;
A
#
# COMPACT_ATOMS: atom_id res chain seq x y z
N MET A 1 0.78 -12.78 4.94
CA MET A 1 2.25 -12.61 5.07
C MET A 1 2.77 -12.16 3.72
N LEU A 2 3.32 -10.96 3.59
CA LEU A 2 3.95 -10.48 2.35
C LEU A 2 5.38 -11.05 2.29
N ARG A 3 5.73 -11.76 1.21
CA ARG A 3 7.11 -12.20 0.96
C ARG A 3 7.71 -11.37 -0.17
N LEU A 4 8.63 -10.47 0.17
CA LEU A 4 9.39 -9.71 -0.81
C LEU A 4 10.46 -10.63 -1.43
N ARG A 5 10.49 -10.74 -2.75
CA ARG A 5 11.57 -11.40 -3.47
C ARG A 5 12.65 -10.37 -3.82
N GLY A 6 13.78 -10.43 -3.12
CA GLY A 6 15.00 -9.67 -3.38
C GLY A 6 16.23 -10.42 -2.84
N ASP A 7 17.44 -9.93 -3.11
CA ASP A 7 18.73 -10.61 -2.81
C ASP A 7 18.95 -10.95 -1.33
N ARG A 8 18.14 -10.38 -0.42
CA ARG A 8 17.94 -10.88 0.94
C ARG A 8 16.43 -10.91 1.24
N PRO A 9 15.86 -12.06 1.65
CA PRO A 9 14.48 -12.09 2.10
C PRO A 9 14.36 -11.33 3.43
N ALA A 10 13.99 -10.06 3.35
CA ALA A 10 13.56 -9.29 4.50
C ALA A 10 12.08 -9.60 4.76
N LEU A 11 11.77 -10.16 5.92
CA LEU A 11 10.38 -10.30 6.37
C LEU A 11 9.93 -8.96 6.93
N GLN A 12 9.12 -8.22 6.18
CA GLN A 12 8.49 -7.01 6.67
C GLN A 12 7.07 -7.32 7.14
N HIS A 13 6.80 -7.06 8.42
CA HIS A 13 5.46 -7.16 8.99
C HIS A 13 4.80 -5.79 8.94
N ASN A 14 3.73 -5.67 8.16
CA ASN A 14 2.92 -4.46 8.12
C ASN A 14 1.51 -4.80 8.59
N ARG A 15 1.05 -4.10 9.63
CA ARG A 15 -0.29 -4.26 10.19
C ARG A 15 -1.14 -3.10 9.71
N TYR A 16 -2.10 -3.42 8.86
CA TYR A 16 -3.11 -2.48 8.41
C TYR A 16 -4.40 -2.69 9.19
N GLU A 17 -5.02 -1.60 9.61
CA GLU A 17 -6.39 -1.57 10.10
C GLU A 17 -7.22 -0.89 9.01
N ILE A 18 -8.09 -1.66 8.36
CA ILE A 18 -8.88 -1.21 7.22
C ILE A 18 -10.31 -1.01 7.70
N GLU A 19 -10.85 0.19 7.52
CA GLU A 19 -12.25 0.45 7.81
C GLU A 19 -13.14 -0.33 6.84
N PRO A 20 -14.26 -0.93 7.29
CA PRO A 20 -15.21 -1.55 6.39
C PRO A 20 -15.70 -0.56 5.33
N PHE A 21 -15.84 -1.01 4.08
CA PHE A 21 -16.49 -0.20 3.06
C PHE A 21 -17.95 0.04 3.43
N ALA A 22 -18.39 1.30 3.39
CA ALA A 22 -19.81 1.62 3.45
C ALA A 22 -20.55 1.02 2.22
N PRO A 23 -21.85 0.71 2.33
CA PRO A 23 -22.63 0.17 1.21
C PRO A 23 -22.51 1.04 -0.05
N GLY A 24 -22.07 0.44 -1.16
CA GLY A 24 -21.87 1.12 -2.45
C GLY A 24 -20.63 2.03 -2.52
N ALA A 25 -19.86 2.19 -1.44
CA ALA A 25 -18.66 3.01 -1.45
C ALA A 25 -17.56 2.39 -2.31
N ARG A 26 -16.87 3.25 -3.07
CA ARG A 26 -15.70 2.87 -3.87
C ARG A 26 -14.39 3.15 -3.17
N SER A 27 -14.44 3.61 -1.92
CA SER A 27 -13.24 3.88 -1.14
C SER A 27 -13.46 3.68 0.35
N THR A 28 -12.40 3.30 1.06
CA THR A 28 -12.39 3.20 2.53
C THR A 28 -11.05 3.65 3.11
N HIS A 29 -11.02 4.07 4.37
CA HIS A 29 -9.76 4.44 5.03
C HIS A 29 -9.02 3.22 5.56
N TRP A 30 -7.73 3.41 5.75
CA TRP A 30 -6.91 2.49 6.50
C TRP A 30 -5.87 3.24 7.32
N THR A 31 -5.39 2.61 8.39
CA THR A 31 -4.26 3.08 9.18
C THR A 31 -3.20 1.99 9.33
N SER A 32 -1.94 2.39 9.49
CA SER A 32 -0.84 1.49 9.85
C SER A 32 0.14 2.23 10.74
N THR A 33 0.72 1.54 11.72
CA THR A 33 1.72 2.12 12.62
C THR A 33 3.09 1.52 12.31
N HIS A 34 4.04 2.38 11.95
CA HIS A 34 5.41 1.98 11.64
C HIS A 34 6.40 2.73 12.54
N GLN A 35 7.37 2.02 13.14
CA GLN A 35 8.31 2.63 14.09
C GLN A 35 9.11 3.79 13.48
N ALA A 36 9.55 3.68 12.22
CA ALA A 36 10.36 4.70 11.58
C ALA A 36 9.55 5.85 10.94
N LEU A 37 8.28 5.61 10.58
CA LEU A 37 7.47 6.57 9.78
C LEU A 37 6.35 7.23 10.59
N GLY A 38 6.09 6.71 11.79
CA GLY A 38 4.92 7.06 12.59
C GLY A 38 3.65 6.37 12.09
N THR A 39 2.50 6.93 12.47
CA THR A 39 1.20 6.46 11.99
C THR A 39 0.95 6.97 10.57
N LEU A 40 0.77 6.02 9.66
CA LEU A 40 0.31 6.25 8.29
C LEU A 40 -1.21 6.18 8.27
N ARG A 41 -1.82 7.11 7.55
CA ARG A 41 -3.25 7.14 7.27
C ARG A 41 -3.43 7.24 5.77
N GLY A 42 -4.28 6.39 5.23
CA GLY A 42 -4.52 6.33 3.81
C GLY A 42 -5.94 5.96 3.46
N ARG A 43 -6.16 5.81 2.17
CA ARG A 43 -7.43 5.38 1.60
C ARG A 43 -7.17 4.36 0.52
N PHE A 44 -7.93 3.28 0.52
CA PHE A 44 -8.06 2.41 -0.64
C PHE A 44 -9.20 2.91 -1.53
N VAL A 45 -9.00 2.92 -2.84
CA VAL A 45 -9.99 3.28 -3.84
C VAL A 45 -10.07 2.18 -4.88
N LEU A 46 -11.26 1.59 -5.06
CA LEU A 46 -11.54 0.56 -6.06
C LEU A 46 -11.78 1.22 -7.42
N THR A 47 -10.92 0.94 -8.40
CA THR A 47 -10.95 1.53 -9.75
C THR A 47 -10.76 0.44 -10.80
N GLY A 48 -11.87 -0.07 -11.35
CA GLY A 48 -11.83 -1.15 -12.35
C GLY A 48 -11.21 -2.42 -11.77
N ASP A 49 -10.13 -2.88 -12.40
CA ASP A 49 -9.31 -4.02 -12.01
C ASP A 49 -8.21 -3.66 -11.00
N ALA A 50 -8.19 -2.42 -10.47
CA ALA A 50 -7.15 -1.93 -9.59
C ALA A 50 -7.66 -1.39 -8.25
N ILE A 51 -6.82 -1.53 -7.23
CA ILE A 51 -6.94 -0.83 -5.95
C ILE A 51 -5.84 0.23 -5.93
N LEU A 52 -6.24 1.49 -5.80
CA LEU A 52 -5.31 2.61 -5.59
C LEU A 52 -5.23 2.91 -4.10
N SER A 53 -4.03 3.14 -3.60
CA SER A 53 -3.79 3.57 -2.23
C SER A 53 -2.97 4.84 -2.24
N PHE A 54 -3.42 5.85 -1.51
CA PHE A 54 -2.66 7.07 -1.21
C PHE A 54 -2.64 7.25 0.29
N TYR A 55 -1.48 7.61 0.84
CA TYR A 55 -1.32 7.73 2.28
C TYR A 55 -0.28 8.78 2.65
N ALA A 56 -0.39 9.27 3.87
CA ALA A 56 0.60 10.15 4.48
C ALA A 56 0.75 9.83 5.97
N ASN A 57 1.88 10.22 6.55
CA ASN A 57 2.02 10.25 8.00
C ASN A 57 1.34 11.50 8.59
N GLY A 58 1.21 11.54 9.93
CA GLY A 58 0.53 12.65 10.62
C GLY A 58 1.10 14.05 10.35
N THR A 59 2.38 14.17 9.99
CA THR A 59 3.00 15.46 9.65
C THR A 59 2.94 15.80 8.15
N GLY A 60 2.52 14.87 7.30
CA GLY A 60 2.58 15.01 5.85
C GLY A 60 3.99 14.93 5.24
N ARG A 61 5.05 14.84 6.06
CA ARG A 61 6.44 14.70 5.61
C ARG A 61 6.63 13.43 4.79
N TYR A 62 6.02 12.34 5.23
CA TYR A 62 6.07 11.08 4.51
C TYR A 62 4.74 10.86 3.80
N ARG A 63 4.80 10.64 2.49
CA ARG A 63 3.64 10.36 1.67
C ARG A 63 3.96 9.27 0.66
N GLY A 64 2.98 8.46 0.31
CA GLY A 64 3.19 7.39 -0.64
C GLY A 64 1.92 7.07 -1.39
N PHE A 65 2.12 6.34 -2.47
CA PHE A 65 1.05 5.81 -3.26
C PHE A 65 1.42 4.44 -3.80
N GLU A 66 0.42 3.59 -3.99
CA GLU A 66 0.56 2.33 -4.69
C GLU A 66 -0.68 2.00 -5.50
N CYS A 67 -0.47 1.27 -6.58
CA CYS A 67 -1.49 0.67 -7.41
C CYS A 67 -1.31 -0.85 -7.34
N ILE A 68 -2.37 -1.54 -6.90
CA ILE A 68 -2.48 -2.99 -6.88
C ILE A 68 -3.45 -3.36 -7.99
N GLN A 69 -2.94 -3.82 -9.13
CA GLN A 69 -3.75 -4.20 -10.28
C GLN A 69 -3.91 -5.71 -10.34
N GLN A 70 -5.14 -6.20 -10.41
CA GLN A 70 -5.45 -7.59 -10.67
C GLN A 70 -5.06 -7.93 -12.11
N ARG A 71 -4.22 -8.96 -12.29
CA ARG A 71 -3.82 -9.46 -13.61
C ARG A 71 -4.67 -10.64 -14.04
N ASP A 72 -5.06 -11.47 -13.07
CA ASP A 72 -6.04 -12.54 -13.21
C ASP A 72 -6.56 -12.96 -11.83
N GLU A 73 -7.28 -14.08 -11.77
CA GLU A 73 -7.89 -14.62 -10.55
C GLU A 73 -6.90 -14.81 -9.39
N ARG A 74 -5.62 -15.04 -9.67
CA ARG A 74 -4.61 -15.36 -8.65
C ARG A 74 -3.40 -14.44 -8.64
N ARG A 75 -3.22 -13.58 -9.64
CA ARG A 75 -2.05 -12.71 -9.77
C ARG A 75 -2.41 -11.24 -9.67
N TYR A 76 -1.61 -10.51 -8.90
CA TYR A 76 -1.70 -9.07 -8.78
C TYR A 76 -0.34 -8.45 -9.00
N SER A 77 -0.35 -7.27 -9.60
CA SER A 77 0.84 -6.51 -9.88
C SER A 77 0.79 -5.24 -9.04
N VAL A 78 1.79 -5.03 -8.20
CA VAL A 78 1.88 -3.86 -7.31
C VAL A 78 2.98 -2.95 -7.81
N ARG A 79 2.69 -1.65 -7.90
CA ARG A 79 3.69 -0.62 -8.15
C ARG A 79 3.43 0.54 -7.21
N GLY A 80 4.46 1.06 -6.59
CA GLY A 80 4.31 2.18 -5.67
C GLY A 80 5.60 2.94 -5.43
N ALA A 81 5.44 4.09 -4.84
CA ALA A 81 6.54 4.95 -4.43
C ALA A 81 6.23 5.62 -3.10
N MET A 82 7.29 5.93 -2.38
CA MET A 82 7.26 6.71 -1.15
C MET A 82 8.17 7.91 -1.29
N MET A 83 7.67 9.02 -0.80
CA MET A 83 8.32 10.31 -0.81
C MET A 83 8.49 10.82 0.62
N GLU A 84 9.63 11.47 0.84
CA GLU A 84 9.87 12.35 1.97
C GLU A 84 9.90 13.78 1.42
N GLU A 85 8.92 14.59 1.82
CA GLU A 85 8.65 15.88 1.20
C GLU A 85 8.53 15.69 -0.33
N ASP A 86 9.34 16.40 -1.11
CA ASP A 86 9.33 16.35 -2.59
C ASP A 86 10.34 15.34 -3.16
N LYS A 87 11.01 14.55 -2.32
CA LYS A 87 12.02 13.57 -2.75
C LYS A 87 11.48 12.15 -2.72
N ILE A 88 11.65 11.41 -3.81
CA ILE A 88 11.40 9.97 -3.84
C ILE A 88 12.49 9.28 -3.02
N ILE A 89 12.08 8.58 -1.96
CA ILE A 89 13.00 7.84 -1.07
C ILE A 89 12.93 6.33 -1.28
N SER A 90 11.85 5.84 -1.90
CA SER A 90 11.69 4.41 -2.21
C SER A 90 10.69 4.19 -3.34
N THR A 91 10.94 3.16 -4.15
CA THR A 91 10.03 2.67 -5.18
C THR A 91 9.99 1.16 -5.15
N TRP A 92 8.85 0.55 -5.41
CA TRP A 92 8.71 -0.90 -5.50
C TRP A 92 7.87 -1.33 -6.68
N ALA A 93 8.23 -2.48 -7.23
CA ALA A 93 7.45 -3.24 -8.18
C ALA A 93 7.44 -4.70 -7.73
N LEU A 94 6.25 -5.23 -7.45
CA LEU A 94 6.06 -6.57 -6.92
C LEU A 94 4.99 -7.31 -7.73
N GLU A 95 5.11 -8.63 -7.75
CA GLU A 95 4.04 -9.52 -8.20
C GLU A 95 3.57 -10.33 -6.99
N LEU A 96 2.27 -10.30 -6.72
CA LEU A 96 1.63 -11.04 -5.64
C LEU A 96 0.83 -12.19 -6.23
N THR A 97 0.90 -13.32 -5.55
CA THR A 97 0.07 -14.49 -5.86
C THR A 97 -0.86 -14.78 -4.69
N ALA A 98 -2.15 -14.94 -4.96
CA ALA A 98 -3.11 -15.44 -3.98
C ALA A 98 -2.73 -16.88 -3.60
N ALA A 99 -2.60 -17.14 -2.30
CA ALA A 99 -2.29 -18.45 -1.74
C ALA A 99 -3.42 -19.45 -2.06
#